data_AF-A0A7C2NN52-F1
#
_entry.id   AF-A0A7C2NN52-F1
#
_cell.length_a   1.000
_cell.length_b   1.000
_cell.length_c   1.000
_cell.angle_alpha   90.00
_cell.angle_beta   90.00
_cell.angle_gamma   90.00
#
_symmetry.space_group_name_H-M   'P 1'
#
loop_
_entity.id
_entity.type
_entity.pdbx_description
1 polymer ?
#
loop_
_entity_poly.entity_id
_entity_poly.type
_entity_poly.pdbx_seq_one_letter_code
_entity_poly.pdbx_strand_id
1 'polypeptide(L)'
;MNNYKKQLTAILIFSIIAIFLSTACSEDDSGLAPYVGSPDMSNITIEEESFTPRITWVGGYASVLGVNKGNRAILDTSLAWLIKTEGNNLKYPVKFGDLPSNAVDITSQFGGTKLDTLQEDENYTFWVLKEEVWDRLSTEVGKTLVADPLLDEGEVISDSDSLFISTTVFASLAKRLDVFINIDGISTFGQLGVISIQETRSNRPIISWTITQSGVTDTAISVIGIAEGNQFDPGKTVWEVYSETTENGTPVFGSLNVITAPLNVGDSLAQTRAFVPFNKPGLERNKTYYIWIANNIWKGEGRLRFEPGYAYATFNTR
;
A
#
# COMPACT_ATOMS: atom_id res chain seq x y z
N MET A 1 7.28 -64.30 39.66
CA MET A 1 7.00 -64.38 38.21
C MET A 1 5.86 -63.47 37.70
N ASN A 2 5.21 -62.65 38.55
CA ASN A 2 4.08 -61.78 38.14
C ASN A 2 4.42 -60.29 37.94
N ASN A 3 5.57 -59.79 38.41
CA ASN A 3 5.94 -58.37 38.24
C ASN A 3 6.63 -58.08 36.89
N TYR A 4 7.37 -59.03 36.33
CA TYR A 4 8.02 -58.88 35.03
C TYR A 4 7.02 -58.81 33.86
N LYS A 5 5.92 -59.56 33.93
CA LYS A 5 4.85 -59.50 32.90
C LYS A 5 4.17 -58.13 32.90
N LYS A 6 3.86 -57.55 34.07
CA LYS A 6 3.24 -56.23 34.18
C LYS A 6 4.14 -55.10 33.66
N GLN A 7 5.45 -55.17 33.91
CA GLN A 7 6.41 -54.20 33.37
C GLN A 7 6.57 -54.31 31.85
N LEU A 8 6.57 -55.53 31.28
CA LEU A 8 6.61 -55.70 29.82
C LEU A 8 5.34 -55.17 29.13
N THR A 9 4.16 -55.39 29.72
CA THR A 9 2.90 -54.88 29.15
C THR A 9 2.80 -53.35 29.24
N ALA A 10 3.30 -52.74 30.32
CA ALA A 10 3.35 -51.30 30.47
C ALA A 10 4.31 -50.63 29.47
N ILE A 11 5.48 -51.25 29.20
CA ILE A 11 6.43 -50.78 28.20
C ILE A 11 5.85 -50.92 26.78
N LEU A 12 5.15 -52.02 26.48
CA LEU A 12 4.54 -52.22 25.16
C LEU A 12 3.43 -51.20 24.87
N ILE A 13 2.61 -50.84 25.86
CA ILE A 13 1.54 -49.86 25.71
C ILE A 13 2.12 -48.44 25.56
N PHE A 14 3.19 -48.10 26.28
CA PHE A 14 3.86 -46.81 26.14
C PHE A 14 4.55 -46.64 24.77
N SER A 15 5.15 -47.71 24.24
CA SER A 15 5.75 -47.69 22.90
C SER A 15 4.73 -47.54 21.78
N ILE A 16 3.53 -48.12 21.92
CA ILE A 16 2.46 -47.98 20.92
C ILE A 16 1.89 -46.56 20.91
N ILE A 17 1.70 -45.94 22.08
CA ILE A 17 1.20 -44.55 22.18
C ILE A 17 2.24 -43.54 21.64
N ALA A 18 3.53 -43.78 21.85
CA ALA A 18 4.60 -42.94 21.31
C ALA A 18 4.70 -43.00 19.77
N ILE A 19 4.39 -44.15 19.15
CA ILE A 19 4.37 -44.30 17.69
C ILE A 19 3.14 -43.61 17.07
N PHE A 20 1.99 -43.63 17.73
CA PHE A 20 0.77 -42.95 17.24
C PHE A 20 0.82 -41.41 17.40
N LEU A 21 1.56 -40.88 18.38
CA LEU A 21 1.76 -39.44 18.54
C LEU A 21 2.83 -38.86 17.58
N SER A 22 3.72 -39.69 17.03
CA SER A 22 4.67 -39.26 15.99
C SER A 22 4.11 -39.24 14.57
N THR A 23 2.87 -39.74 14.37
CA THR A 23 2.20 -39.77 13.05
C THR A 23 1.01 -38.81 12.95
N ALA A 24 0.79 -37.95 13.94
CA ALA A 24 -0.32 -36.99 13.98
C ALA A 24 0.16 -35.54 13.83
N CYS A 25 0.70 -35.24 12.65
CA CYS A 25 0.75 -33.95 11.94
C CYS A 25 1.93 -33.98 10.95
N SER A 26 1.85 -34.84 9.95
CA SER A 26 2.41 -34.48 8.66
C SER A 26 1.35 -33.62 7.99
N GLU A 27 1.61 -32.31 7.85
CA GLU A 27 0.94 -31.55 6.80
C GLU A 27 1.08 -32.35 5.52
N ASP A 28 -0.04 -32.59 4.84
CA ASP A 28 -0.10 -33.27 3.56
C ASP A 28 0.51 -32.31 2.52
N ASP A 29 1.84 -32.23 2.53
CA ASP A 29 2.67 -31.51 1.57
C ASP A 29 2.88 -32.41 0.34
N SER A 30 1.80 -33.07 -0.09
CA SER A 30 1.72 -33.70 -1.40
C SER A 30 1.67 -32.58 -2.45
N GLY A 31 2.84 -31.96 -2.63
CA GLY A 31 3.14 -31.13 -3.79
C GLY A 31 2.65 -31.88 -5.01
N LEU A 32 1.78 -31.21 -5.77
CA LEU A 32 1.35 -31.64 -7.08
C LEU A 32 2.57 -32.17 -7.83
N ALA A 33 2.43 -33.32 -8.50
CA ALA A 33 3.49 -34.00 -9.21
C ALA A 33 4.41 -33.00 -9.94
N PRO A 34 5.75 -33.16 -9.86
CA PRO A 34 6.67 -32.17 -10.41
C PRO A 34 6.34 -31.96 -11.89
N TYR A 35 5.94 -30.74 -12.23
CA TYR A 35 5.95 -30.31 -13.61
C TYR A 35 7.37 -30.54 -14.14
N VAL A 36 7.48 -31.16 -15.30
CA VAL A 36 8.79 -31.42 -15.93
C VAL A 36 9.41 -30.05 -16.26
N GLY A 37 10.49 -29.72 -15.56
CA GLY A 37 11.18 -28.42 -15.64
C GLY A 37 10.75 -27.45 -14.53
N SER A 38 11.72 -26.75 -13.92
CA SER A 38 11.43 -25.63 -13.03
C SER A 38 10.65 -24.56 -13.81
N PRO A 39 9.45 -24.14 -13.36
CA PRO A 39 8.73 -23.08 -14.05
C PRO A 39 9.57 -21.79 -14.05
N ASP A 40 9.45 -21.02 -15.15
CA ASP A 40 10.13 -19.73 -15.28
C ASP A 40 9.84 -18.82 -14.08
N MET A 41 10.90 -18.19 -13.57
CA MET A 41 10.75 -17.05 -12.67
C MET A 41 10.11 -15.93 -13.49
N SER A 42 8.86 -15.60 -13.17
CA SER A 42 8.06 -14.69 -14.00
C SER A 42 7.02 -13.95 -13.16
N ASN A 43 6.39 -12.95 -13.77
CA ASN A 43 5.19 -12.27 -13.25
C ASN A 43 5.32 -11.79 -11.79
N ILE A 44 6.36 -10.99 -11.52
CA ILE A 44 6.40 -10.24 -10.25
C ILE A 44 5.16 -9.35 -10.19
N THR A 45 4.43 -9.42 -9.10
CA THR A 45 3.25 -8.60 -8.82
C THR A 45 3.48 -7.86 -7.52
N ILE A 46 3.19 -6.56 -7.54
CA ILE A 46 3.33 -5.66 -6.40
C ILE A 46 1.93 -5.25 -5.99
N GLU A 47 1.53 -5.60 -4.76
CA GLU A 47 0.27 -5.12 -4.17
C GLU A 47 0.27 -3.60 -4.16
N GLU A 48 -0.73 -3.03 -4.83
CA GLU A 48 -0.89 -1.58 -4.95
C GLU A 48 -1.45 -1.00 -3.63
N GLU A 49 -1.38 0.31 -3.45
CA GLU A 49 -1.93 1.01 -2.27
C GLU A 49 -1.14 0.87 -0.94
N SER A 50 0.15 0.50 -0.96
CA SER A 50 1.01 0.53 0.23
C SER A 50 2.43 1.07 0.00
N PHE A 51 2.95 1.80 1.00
CA PHE A 51 4.37 2.14 1.13
C PHE A 51 5.27 0.96 1.51
N THR A 52 4.65 -0.14 1.94
CA THR A 52 5.30 -1.42 2.27
C THR A 52 4.58 -2.51 1.47
N PRO A 53 4.67 -2.50 0.13
CA PRO A 53 3.86 -3.38 -0.69
C PRO A 53 4.22 -4.85 -0.47
N ARG A 54 3.26 -5.74 -0.69
CA ARG A 54 3.53 -7.17 -0.80
C ARG A 54 4.04 -7.50 -2.19
N ILE A 55 5.15 -8.20 -2.24
CA ILE A 55 5.84 -8.63 -3.45
C ILE A 55 5.57 -10.13 -3.61
N THR A 56 4.99 -10.49 -4.75
CA THR A 56 4.67 -11.86 -5.14
C THR A 56 5.29 -12.16 -6.49
N TRP A 57 5.62 -13.41 -6.79
CA TRP A 57 6.15 -13.83 -8.09
C TRP A 57 5.70 -15.26 -8.40
N VAL A 58 5.90 -15.67 -9.65
CA VAL A 58 5.67 -17.03 -10.17
C VAL A 58 7.04 -17.65 -10.48
N GLY A 59 7.18 -18.98 -10.35
CA GLY A 59 8.45 -19.69 -10.65
C GLY A 59 9.06 -20.48 -9.49
N GLY A 60 8.34 -20.56 -8.36
CA GLY A 60 8.77 -21.28 -7.16
C GLY A 60 9.38 -20.35 -6.10
N TYR A 61 10.07 -20.93 -5.12
CA TYR A 61 10.73 -20.17 -4.07
C TYR A 61 12.04 -19.57 -4.58
N ALA A 62 12.37 -18.38 -4.07
CA ALA A 62 13.61 -17.69 -4.38
C ALA A 62 14.63 -17.89 -3.25
N SER A 63 15.88 -17.55 -3.52
CA SER A 63 16.90 -17.38 -2.48
C SER A 63 17.13 -15.91 -2.18
N VAL A 64 16.95 -15.02 -3.16
CA VAL A 64 17.20 -13.59 -3.02
C VAL A 64 16.01 -12.78 -3.51
N LEU A 65 15.71 -11.70 -2.79
CA LEU A 65 14.80 -10.64 -3.20
C LEU A 65 15.53 -9.30 -3.06
N GLY A 66 15.56 -8.52 -4.12
CA GLY A 66 16.12 -7.18 -4.14
C GLY A 66 15.13 -6.13 -4.62
N VAL A 67 15.31 -4.91 -4.11
CA VAL A 67 14.54 -3.72 -4.48
C VAL A 67 15.52 -2.56 -4.68
N ASN A 68 15.56 -2.02 -5.89
CA ASN A 68 16.38 -0.87 -6.26
C ASN A 68 15.49 0.36 -6.47
N LYS A 69 15.95 1.54 -6.06
CA LYS A 69 15.40 2.83 -6.52
C LYS A 69 15.87 3.07 -7.96
N GLY A 70 14.94 3.26 -8.89
CA GLY A 70 15.17 3.42 -10.32
C GLY A 70 14.65 2.25 -11.15
N ASN A 71 15.12 2.19 -12.40
CA ASN A 71 14.61 1.27 -13.45
C ASN A 71 15.55 0.08 -13.72
N ARG A 72 16.46 -0.24 -12.80
CA ARG A 72 17.47 -1.28 -12.99
C ARG A 72 17.57 -2.17 -11.76
N ALA A 73 17.64 -3.48 -11.99
CA ALA A 73 18.09 -4.44 -10.99
C ALA A 73 19.61 -4.42 -11.00
N ILE A 74 20.23 -4.09 -9.88
CA ILE A 74 21.70 -3.89 -9.78
C ILE A 74 22.15 -4.04 -8.33
N LEU A 75 23.34 -4.57 -8.12
CA LEU A 75 24.00 -4.54 -6.82
C LEU A 75 24.84 -3.26 -6.74
N ASP A 76 24.27 -2.20 -6.16
CA ASP A 76 24.95 -0.92 -5.93
C ASP A 76 24.23 -0.08 -4.84
N THR A 77 24.60 1.21 -4.76
CA THR A 77 24.02 2.17 -3.80
C THR A 77 22.54 2.47 -3.99
N SER A 78 21.92 2.07 -5.11
CA SER A 78 20.48 2.24 -5.35
C SER A 78 19.62 1.21 -4.62
N LEU A 79 20.22 0.16 -4.04
CA LEU A 79 19.50 -0.84 -3.26
C LEU A 79 18.79 -0.20 -2.06
N ALA A 80 17.46 -0.28 -2.10
CA ALA A 80 16.56 0.11 -1.01
C ALA A 80 16.27 -1.05 -0.07
N TRP A 81 16.43 -2.29 -0.53
CA TRP A 81 16.35 -3.50 0.28
C TRP A 81 16.93 -4.70 -0.49
N LEU A 82 17.66 -5.57 0.20
CA LEU A 82 18.18 -6.83 -0.34
C LEU A 82 18.21 -7.87 0.77
N ILE A 83 17.49 -8.97 0.57
CA ILE A 83 17.44 -10.09 1.50
C ILE A 83 17.82 -11.39 0.83
N LYS A 84 18.46 -12.28 1.59
CA LYS A 84 18.87 -13.62 1.15
C LYS A 84 18.48 -14.69 2.17
N THR A 85 18.06 -15.85 1.69
CA THR A 85 18.03 -17.10 2.47
C THR A 85 19.11 -18.06 1.98
N GLU A 86 19.53 -18.99 2.84
CA GLU A 86 20.18 -20.22 2.38
C GLU A 86 19.11 -21.09 1.72
N GLY A 87 19.40 -21.70 0.56
CA GLY A 87 18.38 -22.38 -0.21
C GLY A 87 17.41 -21.44 -0.93
N ASN A 88 16.65 -22.03 -1.85
CA ASN A 88 15.41 -21.45 -2.38
C ASN A 88 14.29 -21.54 -1.34
N ASN A 89 14.39 -20.76 -0.25
CA ASN A 89 13.49 -20.82 0.90
C ASN A 89 12.66 -19.55 1.11
N LEU A 90 12.89 -18.51 0.31
CA LEU A 90 12.14 -17.27 0.34
C LEU A 90 10.76 -17.52 -0.27
N LYS A 91 9.73 -17.52 0.58
CA LYS A 91 8.33 -17.73 0.20
C LYS A 91 7.65 -16.40 -0.12
N TYR A 92 6.81 -16.37 -1.15
CA TYR A 92 5.90 -15.25 -1.41
C TYR A 92 4.57 -15.43 -0.67
N PRO A 93 3.82 -14.35 -0.38
CA PRO A 93 4.20 -12.95 -0.57
C PRO A 93 5.19 -12.45 0.49
N VAL A 94 6.15 -11.62 0.09
CA VAL A 94 7.05 -10.91 1.02
C VAL A 94 6.60 -9.46 1.14
N LYS A 95 6.36 -8.99 2.37
CA LYS A 95 6.03 -7.59 2.63
C LYS A 95 7.32 -6.76 2.73
N PHE A 96 7.39 -5.67 1.98
CA PHE A 96 8.56 -4.79 2.00
C PHE A 96 8.90 -4.31 3.42
N GLY A 97 10.18 -4.39 3.80
CA GLY A 97 10.70 -3.98 5.10
C GLY A 97 10.62 -5.07 6.19
N ASP A 98 9.67 -6.00 6.06
CA ASP A 98 9.48 -7.12 6.98
C ASP A 98 10.44 -8.26 6.60
N LEU A 99 11.41 -8.56 7.46
CA LEU A 99 12.40 -9.63 7.21
C LEU A 99 11.76 -11.02 7.46
N PRO A 100 11.65 -11.91 6.45
CA PRO A 100 11.13 -13.26 6.63
C PRO A 100 11.99 -14.10 7.59
N SER A 101 11.39 -15.11 8.22
CA SER A 101 12.15 -16.07 9.02
C SER A 101 13.18 -16.80 8.15
N ASN A 102 14.42 -16.88 8.64
CA ASN A 102 15.60 -17.44 7.95
C ASN A 102 16.19 -16.59 6.82
N ALA A 103 15.67 -15.38 6.58
CA ALA A 103 16.30 -14.42 5.69
C ALA A 103 17.28 -13.52 6.46
N VAL A 104 18.33 -13.09 5.78
CA VAL A 104 19.30 -12.09 6.25
C VAL A 104 19.21 -10.87 5.35
N ASP A 105 19.17 -9.69 5.96
CA ASP A 105 19.30 -8.43 5.24
C ASP A 105 20.78 -8.19 4.91
N ILE A 106 21.09 -8.13 3.62
CA ILE A 106 22.44 -7.95 3.09
C ILE A 106 22.56 -6.64 2.30
N THR A 107 21.59 -5.72 2.44
CA THR A 107 21.52 -4.45 1.69
C THR A 107 22.82 -3.64 1.78
N SER A 108 23.35 -3.48 2.99
CA SER A 108 24.56 -2.68 3.25
C SER A 108 25.84 -3.32 2.72
N GLN A 109 25.86 -4.63 2.47
CA GLN A 109 27.04 -5.32 1.93
C GLN A 109 27.37 -4.87 0.51
N PHE A 110 26.36 -4.36 -0.22
CA PHE A 110 26.49 -3.89 -1.61
C PHE A 110 26.36 -2.36 -1.73
N GLY A 111 26.52 -1.64 -0.61
CA GLY A 111 26.48 -0.17 -0.58
C GLY A 111 25.08 0.45 -0.55
N GLY A 112 24.03 -0.37 -0.51
CA GLY A 112 22.65 0.09 -0.38
C GLY A 112 22.30 0.62 1.01
N THR A 113 21.14 1.25 1.11
CA THR A 113 20.57 1.71 2.38
C THR A 113 19.17 1.15 2.52
N LYS A 114 18.94 0.33 3.56
CA LYS A 114 17.61 -0.21 3.84
C LYS A 114 16.63 0.94 4.11
N LEU A 115 15.53 0.98 3.38
CA LEU A 115 14.41 1.88 3.66
C LEU A 115 13.36 1.19 4.55
N ASP A 116 12.78 1.94 5.48
CA ASP A 116 11.63 1.47 6.27
C ASP A 116 10.33 1.45 5.45
N THR A 117 10.22 2.37 4.49
CA THR A 117 9.10 2.52 3.57
C THR A 117 9.60 3.01 2.21
N LEU A 118 8.97 2.57 1.13
CA LEU A 118 9.22 3.12 -0.21
C LEU A 118 8.64 4.54 -0.33
N GLN A 119 9.08 5.29 -1.34
CA GLN A 119 8.63 6.66 -1.61
C GLN A 119 7.64 6.67 -2.78
N GLU A 120 6.70 7.63 -2.78
CA GLU A 120 5.80 7.84 -3.92
C GLU A 120 6.50 8.54 -5.07
N ASP A 121 5.88 8.46 -6.25
CA ASP A 121 6.36 9.08 -7.49
C ASP A 121 7.76 8.62 -7.93
N GLU A 122 8.25 7.56 -7.29
CA GLU A 122 9.55 7.00 -7.53
C GLU A 122 9.41 5.69 -8.31
N ASN A 123 10.34 5.49 -9.24
CA ASN A 123 10.47 4.20 -9.89
C ASN A 123 11.23 3.25 -8.97
N TYR A 124 10.76 2.02 -8.86
CA TYR A 124 11.45 0.94 -8.19
C TYR A 124 11.57 -0.27 -9.10
N THR A 125 12.69 -0.97 -9.00
CA THR A 125 12.88 -2.25 -9.66
C THR A 125 12.94 -3.35 -8.62
N PHE A 126 11.96 -4.24 -8.66
CA PHE A 126 11.85 -5.43 -7.82
C PHE A 126 12.42 -6.62 -8.57
N TRP A 127 13.23 -7.44 -7.93
CA TRP A 127 13.79 -8.61 -8.58
C TRP A 127 14.00 -9.76 -7.61
N VAL A 128 13.96 -10.97 -8.15
CA VAL A 128 14.11 -12.23 -7.41
C VAL A 128 15.06 -13.17 -8.13
N LEU A 129 15.78 -13.98 -7.36
CA LEU A 129 16.82 -14.87 -7.88
C LEU A 129 16.81 -16.22 -7.13
N LYS A 130 17.01 -17.32 -7.87
CA LYS A 130 17.32 -18.63 -7.29
C LYS A 130 18.79 -18.73 -6.85
N GLU A 131 19.06 -19.59 -5.88
CA GLU A 131 20.35 -19.69 -5.20
C GLU A 131 21.52 -20.00 -6.16
N GLU A 132 21.29 -20.87 -7.15
CA GLU A 132 22.35 -21.45 -7.98
C GLU A 132 23.19 -20.43 -8.77
N VAL A 133 22.66 -19.23 -9.02
CA VAL A 133 23.37 -18.16 -9.73
C VAL A 133 23.86 -17.04 -8.80
N TRP A 134 23.53 -17.08 -7.51
CA TRP A 134 23.82 -16.01 -6.55
C TRP A 134 25.32 -15.76 -6.37
N ASP A 135 26.12 -16.83 -6.17
CA ASP A 135 27.55 -16.70 -5.89
C ASP A 135 28.27 -15.98 -7.02
N ARG A 136 27.88 -16.25 -8.28
CA ARG A 136 28.42 -15.53 -9.44
C ARG A 136 27.98 -14.07 -9.44
N LEU A 137 26.69 -13.81 -9.29
CA LEU A 137 26.10 -12.47 -9.36
C LEU A 137 26.66 -11.54 -8.27
N SER A 138 26.83 -12.05 -7.05
CA SER A 138 27.35 -11.30 -5.91
C SER A 138 28.78 -10.77 -6.08
N THR A 139 29.55 -11.32 -7.03
CA THR A 139 30.92 -10.86 -7.33
C THR A 139 30.99 -9.78 -8.41
N GLU A 140 29.89 -9.51 -9.11
CA GLU A 140 29.82 -8.66 -10.31
C GLU A 140 29.02 -7.37 -9.98
N VAL A 141 29.44 -6.69 -8.91
CA VAL A 141 28.82 -5.47 -8.38
C VAL A 141 28.84 -4.36 -9.43
N GLY A 142 27.75 -3.60 -9.52
CA GLY A 142 27.61 -2.47 -10.46
C GLY A 142 27.15 -2.85 -11.88
N LYS A 143 26.96 -4.13 -12.19
CA LYS A 143 26.36 -4.55 -13.47
C LYS A 143 24.85 -4.63 -13.38
N THR A 144 24.18 -4.25 -14.47
CA THR A 144 22.72 -4.34 -14.58
C THR A 144 22.32 -5.81 -14.79
N LEU A 145 21.41 -6.29 -13.97
CA LEU A 145 20.86 -7.65 -14.06
C LEU A 145 19.72 -7.65 -15.06
N VAL A 146 19.82 -8.48 -16.09
CA VAL A 146 18.86 -8.53 -17.21
C VAL A 146 18.39 -9.96 -17.40
N ALA A 147 17.08 -10.16 -17.40
CA ALA A 147 16.48 -11.45 -17.73
C ALA A 147 16.60 -11.71 -19.24
N ASP A 148 17.12 -12.87 -19.62
CA ASP A 148 17.28 -13.28 -21.02
C ASP A 148 16.59 -14.65 -21.25
N PRO A 149 15.50 -14.69 -22.04
CA PRO A 149 14.76 -15.92 -22.30
C PRO A 149 15.46 -16.87 -23.29
N LEU A 150 16.58 -16.46 -23.90
CA LEU A 150 17.34 -17.29 -24.83
C LEU A 150 18.40 -18.17 -24.16
N LEU A 151 18.63 -17.96 -22.85
CA LEU A 151 19.63 -18.68 -22.08
C LEU A 151 19.06 -19.95 -21.46
N ASP A 152 19.88 -21.01 -21.44
CA ASP A 152 19.53 -22.28 -20.80
C ASP A 152 19.38 -22.12 -19.28
N GLU A 153 18.73 -23.10 -18.61
CA GLU A 153 18.47 -23.03 -17.17
C GLU A 153 19.75 -22.79 -16.35
N GLY A 154 19.73 -21.76 -15.50
CA GLY A 154 20.87 -21.39 -14.64
C GLY A 154 22.03 -20.70 -15.36
N GLU A 155 21.95 -20.48 -16.68
CA GLU A 155 23.01 -19.81 -17.42
C GLU A 155 23.04 -18.30 -17.12
N VAL A 156 24.28 -17.78 -17.09
CA VAL A 156 24.57 -16.35 -16.95
C VAL A 156 25.65 -15.97 -17.96
N ILE A 157 25.45 -14.89 -18.70
CA ILE A 157 26.43 -14.29 -19.61
C ILE A 157 26.81 -12.91 -19.07
N SER A 158 28.12 -12.67 -18.92
CA SER A 158 28.66 -11.40 -18.44
C SER A 158 29.11 -10.56 -19.63
N ASP A 159 28.58 -9.35 -19.73
CA ASP A 159 29.02 -8.30 -20.66
C ASP A 159 29.68 -7.15 -19.85
N SER A 160 30.13 -6.11 -20.54
CA SER A 160 30.76 -4.91 -19.96
C SER A 160 29.94 -4.28 -18.83
N ASP A 161 28.66 -3.98 -19.08
CA ASP A 161 27.80 -3.26 -18.14
C ASP A 161 26.63 -4.09 -17.59
N SER A 162 26.45 -5.33 -18.09
CA SER A 162 25.26 -6.15 -17.81
C SER A 162 25.61 -7.61 -17.52
N LEU A 163 24.75 -8.25 -16.74
CA LEU A 163 24.67 -9.69 -16.58
C LEU A 163 23.33 -10.16 -17.16
N PHE A 164 23.40 -10.94 -18.24
CA PHE A 164 22.24 -11.62 -18.81
C PHE A 164 22.05 -12.94 -18.07
N ILE A 165 20.85 -13.17 -17.53
CA ILE A 165 20.54 -14.28 -16.64
C ILE A 165 19.29 -14.99 -17.16
N SER A 166 19.32 -16.32 -17.20
CA SER A 166 18.16 -17.11 -17.64
C SER A 166 16.88 -16.78 -16.86
N THR A 167 15.75 -16.70 -17.57
CA THR A 167 14.42 -16.46 -16.99
C THR A 167 13.94 -17.58 -16.07
N THR A 168 14.59 -18.75 -16.09
CA THR A 168 14.24 -19.87 -15.19
C THR A 168 14.65 -19.60 -13.74
N VAL A 169 15.59 -18.69 -13.52
CA VAL A 169 16.22 -18.40 -12.21
C VAL A 169 16.13 -16.95 -11.79
N PHE A 170 15.80 -16.03 -12.71
CA PHE A 170 15.76 -14.60 -12.44
C PHE A 170 14.51 -13.95 -13.03
N ALA A 171 13.93 -13.02 -12.26
CA ALA A 171 12.90 -12.13 -12.75
C ALA A 171 13.12 -10.72 -12.20
N SER A 172 12.74 -9.71 -12.99
CA SER A 172 12.76 -8.31 -12.57
C SER A 172 11.54 -7.56 -13.10
N LEU A 173 11.03 -6.60 -12.33
CA LEU A 173 9.95 -5.70 -12.69
C LEU A 173 10.29 -4.28 -12.26
N ALA A 174 10.40 -3.36 -13.22
CA ALA A 174 10.38 -1.94 -12.95
C ALA A 174 8.94 -1.44 -12.85
N LYS A 175 8.58 -0.80 -11.74
CA LYS A 175 7.26 -0.23 -11.49
C LYS A 175 7.41 1.14 -10.82
N ARG A 176 6.72 2.14 -11.35
CA ARG A 176 6.51 3.39 -10.63
C ARG A 176 5.57 3.12 -9.46
N LEU A 177 6.01 3.40 -8.25
CA LEU A 177 5.12 3.37 -7.10
C LEU A 177 4.34 4.67 -7.06
N ASP A 178 3.09 4.53 -7.48
CA ASP A 178 2.14 5.61 -7.54
C ASP A 178 0.90 5.14 -6.76
N VAL A 179 0.98 5.30 -5.44
CA VAL A 179 0.18 4.55 -4.47
C VAL A 179 -0.98 5.39 -3.89
N PHE A 180 -0.74 6.68 -3.67
CA PHE A 180 -1.66 7.66 -3.11
C PHE A 180 -1.79 8.93 -3.97
N ILE A 181 -2.95 9.60 -3.88
CA ILE A 181 -3.16 10.88 -4.55
C ILE A 181 -2.14 11.91 -4.06
N ASN A 182 -1.48 12.57 -5.01
CA ASN A 182 -0.79 13.83 -4.74
C ASN A 182 -1.77 14.99 -4.93
N ILE A 183 -1.71 15.99 -4.06
CA ILE A 183 -2.56 17.17 -4.08
C ILE A 183 -1.76 18.38 -4.58
N ASP A 184 -2.23 18.98 -5.65
CA ASP A 184 -1.68 20.24 -6.14
C ASP A 184 -2.77 21.22 -6.60
N GLY A 185 -2.32 22.41 -7.02
CA GLY A 185 -3.19 23.40 -7.65
C GLY A 185 -4.27 23.95 -6.71
N ILE A 186 -4.06 23.85 -5.39
CA ILE A 186 -5.01 24.31 -4.40
C ILE A 186 -5.30 25.80 -4.61
N SER A 187 -6.56 26.11 -4.88
CA SER A 187 -7.06 27.48 -5.02
C SER A 187 -8.28 27.65 -4.13
N THR A 188 -8.25 28.64 -3.22
CA THR A 188 -9.29 28.85 -2.20
C THR A 188 -10.08 30.11 -2.48
N PHE A 189 -11.40 30.05 -2.27
CA PHE A 189 -12.34 31.14 -2.55
C PHE A 189 -13.48 31.16 -1.52
N GLY A 190 -14.22 32.27 -1.47
CA GLY A 190 -15.35 32.44 -0.56
C GLY A 190 -15.07 33.43 0.57
N GLN A 191 -16.12 33.82 1.28
CA GLN A 191 -16.00 34.76 2.39
C GLN A 191 -15.72 34.06 3.72
N LEU A 192 -16.24 32.84 3.90
CA LEU A 192 -16.24 32.16 5.21
C LEU A 192 -14.82 31.97 5.75
N GLY A 193 -13.90 31.47 4.92
CA GLY A 193 -12.57 31.11 5.36
C GLY A 193 -11.68 30.56 4.26
N VAL A 194 -10.45 30.21 4.64
CA VAL A 194 -9.47 29.56 3.80
C VAL A 194 -9.46 28.06 4.11
N ILE A 195 -9.66 27.22 3.09
CA ILE A 195 -9.63 25.77 3.21
C ILE A 195 -8.21 25.29 2.89
N SER A 196 -7.67 24.42 3.73
CA SER A 196 -6.38 23.74 3.51
C SER A 196 -6.62 22.25 3.29
N ILE A 197 -5.93 21.67 2.31
CA ILE A 197 -5.99 20.26 1.96
C ILE A 197 -4.58 19.70 2.09
N GLN A 198 -4.43 18.64 2.86
CA GLN A 198 -3.16 17.99 3.14
C GLN A 198 -3.17 16.53 2.68
N GLU A 199 -2.13 16.13 1.96
CA GLU A 199 -1.87 14.74 1.59
C GLU A 199 -1.69 13.86 2.83
N THR A 200 -2.10 12.60 2.71
CA THR A 200 -1.86 11.58 3.73
C THR A 200 -1.24 10.35 3.10
N ARG A 201 -0.92 9.35 3.93
CA ARG A 201 -0.53 8.02 3.44
C ARG A 201 -1.73 7.20 2.94
N SER A 202 -2.76 7.87 2.41
CA SER A 202 -4.00 7.30 1.92
C SER A 202 -4.60 8.21 0.84
N ASN A 203 -5.54 7.67 0.05
CA ASN A 203 -6.31 8.47 -0.92
C ASN A 203 -7.37 9.37 -0.24
N ARG A 204 -7.34 9.52 1.08
CA ARG A 204 -8.26 10.38 1.85
C ARG A 204 -7.45 11.55 2.41
N PRO A 205 -7.50 12.73 1.78
CA PRO A 205 -6.74 13.87 2.26
C PRO A 205 -7.35 14.40 3.56
N ILE A 206 -6.52 15.07 4.37
CA ILE A 206 -6.97 15.81 5.55
C ILE A 206 -7.44 17.19 5.09
N ILE A 207 -8.65 17.54 5.51
CA ILE A 207 -9.27 18.84 5.27
C ILE A 207 -9.24 19.64 6.56
N SER A 208 -8.79 20.88 6.46
CA SER A 208 -8.86 21.87 7.54
C SER A 208 -9.25 23.23 7.00
N TRP A 209 -9.61 24.16 7.88
CA TRP A 209 -9.94 25.51 7.49
C TRP A 209 -9.61 26.52 8.58
N THR A 210 -9.44 27.78 8.16
CA THR A 210 -9.38 28.93 9.05
C THR A 210 -10.51 29.88 8.68
N ILE A 211 -11.39 30.17 9.64
CA ILE A 211 -12.50 31.11 9.46
C ILE A 211 -11.96 32.55 9.48
N THR A 212 -12.26 33.31 8.44
CA THR A 212 -11.77 34.69 8.26
C THR A 212 -12.88 35.71 8.05
N GLN A 213 -14.13 35.27 7.92
CA GLN A 213 -15.26 36.17 7.72
C GLN A 213 -15.48 37.06 8.94
N SER A 214 -15.53 38.38 8.71
CA SER A 214 -15.82 39.35 9.77
C SER A 214 -17.18 39.05 10.42
N GLY A 215 -17.20 39.05 11.76
CA GLY A 215 -18.41 38.78 12.55
C GLY A 215 -18.71 37.29 12.76
N VAL A 216 -17.95 36.37 12.15
CA VAL A 216 -18.05 34.93 12.42
C VAL A 216 -16.92 34.55 13.38
N THR A 217 -17.27 34.15 14.60
CA THR A 217 -16.30 33.73 15.63
C THR A 217 -16.24 32.21 15.80
N ASP A 218 -17.28 31.52 15.37
CA ASP A 218 -17.36 30.07 15.43
C ASP A 218 -16.44 29.47 14.37
N THR A 219 -15.58 28.53 14.78
CA THR A 219 -14.66 27.83 13.90
C THR A 219 -15.26 26.57 13.30
N ALA A 220 -16.36 26.06 13.88
CA ALA A 220 -17.08 24.93 13.34
C ALA A 220 -17.96 25.36 12.15
N ILE A 221 -18.30 24.39 11.32
CA ILE A 221 -19.17 24.56 10.14
C ILE A 221 -20.39 23.66 10.27
N SER A 222 -21.43 23.95 9.49
CA SER A 222 -22.67 23.18 9.49
C SER A 222 -22.78 22.23 8.30
N VAL A 223 -22.04 22.49 7.21
CA VAL A 223 -22.07 21.67 6.00
C VAL A 223 -20.68 21.55 5.39
N ILE A 224 -20.35 20.37 4.89
CA ILE A 224 -19.17 20.11 4.08
C ILE A 224 -19.53 19.19 2.90
N GLY A 225 -18.91 19.41 1.75
CA GLY A 225 -19.07 18.51 0.62
C GLY A 225 -17.91 18.57 -0.36
N ILE A 226 -17.77 17.52 -1.17
CA ILE A 226 -16.82 17.43 -2.27
C ILE A 226 -17.51 16.90 -3.53
N ALA A 227 -17.16 17.50 -4.67
CA ALA A 227 -17.64 17.10 -6.00
C ALA A 227 -16.46 17.04 -6.99
N GLU A 228 -16.57 16.21 -8.02
CA GLU A 228 -15.60 16.23 -9.12
C GLU A 228 -15.81 17.44 -10.04
N GLY A 229 -14.73 18.17 -10.31
CA GLY A 229 -14.68 19.33 -11.20
C GLY A 229 -14.12 20.58 -10.54
N ASN A 230 -14.09 21.68 -11.31
CA ASN A 230 -13.67 23.01 -10.86
C ASN A 230 -14.81 23.85 -10.26
N GLN A 231 -16.03 23.33 -10.30
CA GLN A 231 -17.24 24.00 -9.82
C GLN A 231 -18.17 22.95 -9.21
N PHE A 232 -19.04 23.40 -8.32
CA PHE A 232 -20.06 22.53 -7.77
C PHE A 232 -20.99 22.00 -8.87
N ASP A 233 -21.09 20.68 -8.95
CA ASP A 233 -22.05 19.95 -9.80
C ASP A 233 -22.70 18.87 -8.92
N PRO A 234 -24.02 18.98 -8.64
CA PRO A 234 -24.70 18.01 -7.79
C PRO A 234 -24.70 16.59 -8.36
N GLY A 235 -24.57 16.43 -9.68
CA GLY A 235 -24.44 15.13 -10.34
C GLY A 235 -23.07 14.48 -10.17
N LYS A 236 -22.08 15.22 -9.64
CA LYS A 236 -20.70 14.77 -9.43
C LYS A 236 -20.26 14.82 -7.98
N THR A 237 -21.19 15.05 -7.06
CA THR A 237 -20.91 15.00 -5.62
C THR A 237 -20.46 13.60 -5.21
N VAL A 238 -19.31 13.51 -4.53
CA VAL A 238 -18.75 12.24 -4.05
C VAL A 238 -18.87 12.09 -2.53
N TRP A 239 -19.06 13.18 -1.81
CA TRP A 239 -19.34 13.20 -0.38
C TRP A 239 -20.07 14.50 -0.01
N GLU A 240 -21.08 14.41 0.84
CA GLU A 240 -21.81 15.58 1.32
C GLU A 240 -22.44 15.29 2.67
N VAL A 241 -22.16 16.15 3.65
CA VAL A 241 -22.56 15.98 5.05
C VAL A 241 -23.08 17.30 5.60
N TYR A 242 -24.23 17.23 6.28
CA TYR A 242 -24.87 18.36 6.93
C TYR A 242 -25.04 18.04 8.42
N SER A 243 -24.90 19.04 9.28
CA SER A 243 -25.35 18.95 10.67
C SER A 243 -26.82 18.53 10.71
N GLU A 244 -27.19 17.66 11.64
CA GLU A 244 -28.57 17.23 11.82
C GLU A 244 -29.04 17.59 13.23
N THR A 245 -30.17 18.30 13.31
CA THR A 245 -30.89 18.56 14.54
C THR A 245 -32.34 18.14 14.41
N THR A 246 -33.05 18.09 15.53
CA THR A 246 -34.48 17.85 15.55
C THR A 246 -35.17 19.08 16.12
N GLU A 247 -36.03 19.72 15.31
CA GLU A 247 -36.87 20.82 15.73
C GLU A 247 -38.33 20.39 15.64
N ASN A 248 -39.07 20.47 16.75
CA ASN A 248 -40.47 20.04 16.84
C ASN A 248 -40.73 18.63 16.28
N GLY A 249 -39.78 17.70 16.48
CA GLY A 249 -39.86 16.32 15.99
C GLY A 249 -39.53 16.14 14.50
N THR A 250 -39.15 17.20 13.80
CA THR A 250 -38.74 17.15 12.38
C THR A 250 -37.23 17.35 12.26
N PRO A 251 -36.52 16.56 11.44
CA PRO A 251 -35.10 16.78 11.21
C PRO A 251 -34.87 18.08 10.43
N VAL A 252 -33.90 18.87 10.89
CA VAL A 252 -33.42 20.10 10.27
C VAL A 252 -31.93 19.95 9.98
N PHE A 253 -31.51 20.35 8.77
CA PHE A 253 -30.16 20.14 8.27
C PHE A 253 -29.40 21.45 8.09
N GLY A 254 -28.10 21.45 8.38
CA GLY A 254 -27.21 22.61 8.19
C GLY A 254 -27.44 23.79 9.13
N SER A 255 -28.27 23.64 10.17
CA SER A 255 -28.65 24.71 11.11
C SER A 255 -27.68 24.92 12.27
N LEU A 256 -26.78 23.96 12.56
CA LEU A 256 -25.80 24.08 13.64
C LEU A 256 -24.37 23.86 13.15
N ASN A 257 -23.45 24.65 13.68
CA ASN A 257 -22.02 24.47 13.45
C ASN A 257 -21.47 23.40 14.41
N VAL A 258 -21.34 22.17 13.92
CA VAL A 258 -20.88 21.01 14.73
C VAL A 258 -19.72 20.26 14.07
N ILE A 259 -19.46 20.52 12.79
CA ILE A 259 -18.40 19.88 12.03
C ILE A 259 -17.11 20.66 12.31
N THR A 260 -16.09 19.96 12.79
CA THR A 260 -14.81 20.54 13.20
C THR A 260 -13.67 20.00 12.34
N ALA A 261 -12.67 20.85 12.11
CA ALA A 261 -11.41 20.48 11.47
C ALA A 261 -10.34 20.14 12.53
N PRO A 262 -9.30 19.36 12.18
CA PRO A 262 -9.12 18.65 10.90
C PRO A 262 -9.96 17.38 10.82
N LEU A 263 -10.30 16.95 9.60
CA LEU A 263 -10.98 15.67 9.34
C LEU A 263 -10.46 15.03 8.05
N ASN A 264 -10.59 13.71 7.91
CA ASN A 264 -10.34 13.05 6.63
C ASN A 264 -11.62 13.05 5.79
N VAL A 265 -11.48 13.21 4.48
CA VAL A 265 -12.61 13.08 3.54
C VAL A 265 -13.35 11.77 3.79
N GLY A 266 -14.66 11.82 3.99
CA GLY A 266 -15.50 10.63 4.20
C GLY A 266 -15.63 10.16 5.65
N ASP A 267 -15.08 10.88 6.62
CA ASP A 267 -15.25 10.54 8.03
C ASP A 267 -16.73 10.59 8.44
N SER A 268 -17.12 9.68 9.35
CA SER A 268 -18.42 9.75 10.01
C SER A 268 -18.37 10.78 11.12
N LEU A 269 -19.23 11.79 11.06
CA LEU A 269 -19.21 12.94 11.95
C LEU A 269 -20.42 12.91 12.89
N ALA A 270 -20.18 13.10 14.19
CA ALA A 270 -21.25 13.14 15.18
C ALA A 270 -22.22 14.30 14.90
N GLN A 271 -23.51 14.09 15.16
CA GLN A 271 -24.58 15.08 14.94
C GLN A 271 -24.67 15.56 13.48
N THR A 272 -24.37 14.67 12.54
CA THR A 272 -24.50 14.95 11.12
C THR A 272 -25.20 13.83 10.38
N ARG A 273 -25.68 14.15 9.18
CA ARG A 273 -26.20 13.22 8.21
C ARG A 273 -25.43 13.35 6.89
N ALA A 274 -24.96 12.21 6.38
CA ALA A 274 -24.44 12.13 5.02
C ALA A 274 -25.60 12.05 4.02
N PHE A 275 -25.69 13.02 3.12
CA PHE A 275 -26.61 13.01 1.97
C PHE A 275 -26.01 12.25 0.80
N VAL A 276 -24.70 12.39 0.63
CA VAL A 276 -23.89 11.54 -0.25
C VAL A 276 -22.81 10.89 0.62
N PRO A 277 -22.96 9.60 0.97
CA PRO A 277 -21.94 8.90 1.75
C PRO A 277 -20.69 8.65 0.90
N PHE A 278 -19.52 8.74 1.53
CA PHE A 278 -18.25 8.46 0.86
C PHE A 278 -18.00 6.96 0.82
N ASN A 279 -18.38 6.32 -0.29
CA ASN A 279 -18.30 4.86 -0.47
C ASN A 279 -17.05 4.41 -1.24
N LYS A 280 -16.00 5.25 -1.29
CA LYS A 280 -14.75 4.97 -2.01
C LYS A 280 -13.60 4.79 -1.01
N PRO A 281 -12.57 4.00 -1.34
CA PRO A 281 -11.35 3.89 -0.51
C PRO A 281 -10.62 5.23 -0.39
N GLY A 282 -10.80 6.12 -1.35
CA GLY A 282 -10.36 7.51 -1.33
C GLY A 282 -10.77 8.26 -2.60
N LEU A 283 -10.24 9.46 -2.78
CA LEU A 283 -10.41 10.22 -4.00
C LEU A 283 -9.68 9.55 -5.15
N GLU A 284 -10.20 9.70 -6.36
CA GLU A 284 -9.59 9.14 -7.56
C GLU A 284 -8.42 10.01 -8.01
N ARG A 285 -7.43 9.38 -8.64
CA ARG A 285 -6.29 10.05 -9.27
C ARG A 285 -6.69 10.78 -10.55
N ASN A 286 -5.83 11.71 -10.96
CA ASN A 286 -5.97 12.47 -12.20
C ASN A 286 -7.34 13.15 -12.33
N LYS A 287 -7.90 13.58 -11.20
CA LYS A 287 -9.16 14.31 -11.13
C LYS A 287 -8.91 15.71 -10.60
N THR A 288 -9.89 16.57 -10.87
CA THR A 288 -10.00 17.85 -10.19
C THR A 288 -11.19 17.76 -9.24
N TYR A 289 -11.03 18.27 -8.03
CA TYR A 289 -12.07 18.26 -7.01
C TYR A 289 -12.39 19.67 -6.55
N TYR A 290 -13.67 19.87 -6.27
CA TYR A 290 -14.25 21.05 -5.65
C TYR A 290 -14.71 20.66 -4.25
N ILE A 291 -14.03 21.13 -3.21
CA ILE A 291 -14.45 20.97 -1.82
C ILE A 291 -15.05 22.27 -1.31
N TRP A 292 -16.12 22.20 -0.54
CA TRP A 292 -16.77 23.37 0.01
C TRP A 292 -17.25 23.14 1.43
N ILE A 293 -17.32 24.25 2.16
CA ILE A 293 -17.79 24.32 3.54
C ILE A 293 -18.80 25.46 3.65
N ALA A 294 -19.77 25.29 4.52
CA ALA A 294 -20.71 26.33 4.89
C ALA A 294 -21.03 26.28 6.37
N ASN A 295 -21.25 27.44 6.99
CA ASN A 295 -21.73 27.54 8.36
C ASN A 295 -23.23 27.86 8.39
N ASN A 296 -23.80 27.94 9.59
CA ASN A 296 -25.24 28.13 9.82
C ASN A 296 -25.83 29.47 9.32
N ILE A 297 -25.02 30.44 8.89
CA ILE A 297 -25.54 31.68 8.26
C ILE A 297 -25.77 31.51 6.76
N TRP A 298 -25.21 30.46 6.13
CA TRP A 298 -25.48 30.12 4.75
C TRP A 298 -26.92 29.60 4.61
N LYS A 299 -27.67 30.15 3.64
CA LYS A 299 -29.11 29.90 3.51
C LYS A 299 -29.46 28.69 2.64
N GLY A 300 -28.49 27.83 2.33
CA GLY A 300 -28.66 26.69 1.43
C GLY A 300 -28.68 27.06 -0.07
N GLU A 301 -28.65 28.35 -0.38
CA GLU A 301 -28.65 28.90 -1.74
C GLU A 301 -27.37 29.70 -1.99
N GLY A 302 -26.92 29.75 -3.24
CA GLY A 302 -25.69 30.46 -3.62
C GLY A 302 -24.42 29.68 -3.27
N ARG A 303 -23.57 29.47 -4.28
CA ARG A 303 -22.24 28.84 -4.14
C ARG A 303 -21.15 29.69 -4.80
N LEU A 304 -21.35 31.01 -4.75
CA LEU A 304 -20.47 31.99 -5.35
C LEU A 304 -19.44 32.46 -4.33
N ARG A 305 -18.28 32.93 -4.80
CA ARG A 305 -17.17 33.39 -3.96
C ARG A 305 -17.51 34.54 -2.99
N PHE A 306 -18.65 35.20 -3.18
CA PHE A 306 -19.10 36.32 -2.35
C PHE A 306 -20.27 35.94 -1.44
N GLU A 307 -20.71 34.69 -1.44
CA GLU A 307 -21.81 34.24 -0.58
C GLU A 307 -21.36 34.24 0.89
N PRO A 308 -22.06 34.94 1.80
CA PRO A 308 -21.75 34.91 3.22
C PRO A 308 -21.93 33.50 3.79
N GLY A 309 -21.01 33.09 4.67
CA GLY A 309 -21.07 31.78 5.30
C GLY A 309 -20.65 30.63 4.39
N TYR A 310 -20.07 30.92 3.23
CA TYR A 310 -19.63 29.93 2.26
C TYR A 310 -18.15 30.09 1.91
N ALA A 311 -17.44 28.98 1.81
CA ALA A 311 -16.12 28.90 1.21
C ALA A 311 -15.92 27.61 0.43
N TYR A 312 -15.03 27.65 -0.55
CA TYR A 312 -14.67 26.48 -1.34
C TYR A 312 -13.21 26.53 -1.76
N ALA A 313 -12.69 25.36 -2.11
CA ALA A 313 -11.39 25.20 -2.71
C ALA A 313 -11.46 24.23 -3.88
N THR A 314 -10.62 24.46 -4.88
CA THR A 314 -10.39 23.52 -5.97
C THR A 314 -8.97 22.99 -5.89
N PHE A 315 -8.76 21.72 -6.20
CA PHE A 315 -7.45 21.08 -6.20
C PHE A 315 -7.42 19.91 -7.17
N ASN A 316 -6.23 19.49 -7.61
CA ASN A 316 -6.05 18.32 -8.44
C ASN A 316 -5.50 17.16 -7.61
N THR A 317 -5.89 15.95 -7.99
CA THR A 317 -5.24 14.71 -7.60
C THR A 317 -4.36 14.23 -8.76
N ARG A 318 -3.10 13.91 -8.52
CA ARG A 318 -2.23 13.18 -9.46
C ARG A 318 -1.99 11.78 -8.95
#